data_AF-A0A1G0L8J8-F1
#
_entry.id   AF-A0A1G0L8J8-F1
#
_cell.length_a   1.000
_cell.length_b   1.000
_cell.length_c   1.000
_cell.angle_alpha   90.00
_cell.angle_beta   90.00
_cell.angle_gamma   90.00
#
_symmetry.space_group_name_H-M   'P 1'
#
loop_
_entity.id
_entity.type
_entity.pdbx_description
1 polymer ?
#
loop_
_entity_poly.entity_id
_entity_poly.type
_entity_poly.pdbx_seq_one_letter_code
_entity_poly.pdbx_strand_id
1 'polypeptide(L)'
;MALLERITAGLDRLGQKTNQFLDESRLRMELMRQRRRKDNLARDLGYVVYRQSKGATPADGEVDGLTGRIAEAEREIDRLQAEIETVRGTKPAEPPQG
;
A
#
# COMPACT_ATOMS: atom_id res chain seq x y z
N MET A 1 34.45 28.64 6.37
CA MET A 1 33.99 27.23 6.27
C MET A 1 32.48 27.06 6.44
N ALA A 2 31.81 27.83 7.31
CA ALA A 2 30.37 27.71 7.57
C ALA A 2 29.40 27.79 6.36
N LEU A 3 29.77 28.49 5.27
CA LEU A 3 28.91 28.58 4.08
C LEU A 3 28.88 27.26 3.28
N LEU A 4 30.02 26.57 3.18
CA LEU A 4 30.10 25.28 2.50
C LEU A 4 29.36 24.20 3.30
N GLU A 5 29.53 24.18 4.62
CA GLU A 5 28.83 23.24 5.51
C GLU A 5 27.30 23.37 5.43
N ARG A 6 26.77 24.59 5.31
CA ARG A 6 25.34 24.84 5.11
C ARG A 6 24.83 24.29 3.78
N ILE A 7 25.63 24.39 2.71
CA ILE A 7 25.29 23.86 1.39
C ILE A 7 25.28 22.32 1.44
N THR A 8 26.28 21.70 2.05
CA THR A 8 26.36 20.24 2.20
C THR A 8 25.17 19.70 3.01
N ALA A 9 24.88 20.32 4.17
CA ALA A 9 23.73 19.94 4.99
C ALA A 9 22.38 20.12 4.25
N GLY A 10 22.26 21.12 3.37
CA GLY A 10 21.08 21.32 2.53
C GLY A 10 20.89 20.21 1.49
N LEU A 11 21.97 19.80 0.84
CA LEU A 11 21.97 18.70 -0.13
C LEU A 11 21.66 17.36 0.52
N ASP A 12 22.23 17.07 1.69
CA ASP A 12 21.96 15.83 2.43
C ASP A 12 20.48 15.71 2.83
N ARG A 13 19.90 16.81 3.35
CA ARG A 13 18.47 16.87 3.69
C ARG A 13 17.57 16.70 2.46
N LEU A 14 17.94 17.30 1.34
CA LEU A 14 17.20 17.18 0.08
C LEU A 14 17.26 15.73 -0.45
N GLY A 15 18.42 15.08 -0.38
CA GLY A 15 18.61 13.69 -0.76
C GLY A 15 17.78 12.74 0.11
N GLN A 16 17.83 12.90 1.43
CA GLN A 16 17.03 12.11 2.37
C GLN A 16 15.52 12.25 2.10
N LYS A 17 15.04 13.48 1.89
CA LYS A 17 13.64 13.75 1.58
C LYS A 17 13.19 13.14 0.25
N THR A 18 14.07 13.17 -0.76
CA THR A 18 13.79 12.56 -2.07
C THR A 18 13.68 11.05 -1.97
N ASN A 19 14.61 10.39 -1.27
CA ASN A 19 14.58 8.94 -1.07
C ASN A 19 13.31 8.50 -0.32
N GLN A 20 12.97 9.20 0.78
CA GLN A 20 11.76 8.92 1.56
C GLN A 20 10.48 9.07 0.72
N PHE A 21 10.39 10.11 -0.13
CA PHE A 21 9.26 10.28 -1.04
C PHE A 21 9.19 9.15 -2.08
N LEU A 22 10.33 8.73 -2.64
CA LEU A 22 10.38 7.63 -3.59
C LEU A 22 9.91 6.32 -2.94
N ASP A 23 10.34 6.04 -1.71
CA ASP A 23 9.91 4.84 -0.99
C ASP A 23 8.41 4.87 -0.65
N GLU A 24 7.89 6.00 -0.17
CA GLU A 24 6.44 6.16 0.03
C GLU A 24 5.66 5.98 -1.29
N SER A 25 6.17 6.53 -2.40
CA SER A 25 5.51 6.42 -3.71
C SER A 25 5.40 4.96 -4.18
N ARG A 26 6.46 4.16 -3.97
CA ARG A 26 6.47 2.73 -4.30
C ARG A 26 5.44 1.96 -3.48
N LEU A 27 5.42 2.18 -2.17
CA LEU A 27 4.45 1.56 -1.27
C LEU A 27 3.00 1.93 -1.62
N ARG A 28 2.73 3.20 -1.94
CA ARG A 28 1.40 3.65 -2.39
C ARG A 28 0.97 3.00 -3.70
N MET A 29 1.89 2.87 -4.66
CA MET A 29 1.60 2.17 -5.92
C MET A 29 1.27 0.71 -5.68
N GLU A 30 1.97 0.04 -4.76
CA GLU A 30 1.67 -1.33 -4.37
C GLU A 30 0.33 -1.47 -3.67
N LEU A 31 0.02 -0.57 -2.73
CA LEU A 31 -1.29 -0.49 -2.08
C LEU A 31 -2.42 -0.36 -3.10
N MET A 32 -2.25 0.50 -4.13
CA MET A 32 -3.22 0.64 -5.21
C MET A 32 -3.36 -0.64 -6.04
N ARG A 33 -2.28 -1.39 -6.26
CA ARG A 33 -2.34 -2.69 -6.96
C ARG A 33 -3.13 -3.71 -6.14
N GLN A 34 -2.89 -3.81 -4.84
CA GLN A 34 -3.59 -4.75 -3.97
C GLN A 34 -5.07 -4.41 -3.79
N ARG A 35 -5.41 -3.12 -3.69
CA ARG A 35 -6.82 -2.67 -3.70
C ARG A 35 -7.55 -3.09 -4.98
N ARG A 36 -6.94 -2.84 -6.14
CA ARG A 36 -7.50 -3.30 -7.43
C ARG A 36 -7.64 -4.82 -7.50
N ARG A 37 -6.65 -5.57 -6.99
CA ARG A 37 -6.72 -7.03 -6.89
C ARG A 37 -7.92 -7.46 -6.04
N LYS A 38 -8.11 -6.85 -4.88
CA LYS A 38 -9.26 -7.12 -4.00
C LYS A 38 -10.59 -6.83 -4.68
N ASP A 39 -10.73 -5.66 -5.32
CA ASP A 39 -11.96 -5.26 -6.00
C ASP A 39 -12.32 -6.22 -7.14
N ASN A 40 -11.31 -6.69 -7.88
CA ASN A 40 -11.52 -7.68 -8.94
C ASN A 40 -11.97 -9.03 -8.36
N LEU A 41 -11.34 -9.52 -7.29
CA LEU A 41 -11.74 -10.77 -6.63
C LEU A 41 -13.16 -10.69 -6.05
N ALA A 42 -13.52 -9.55 -5.45
CA ALA A 42 -14.86 -9.30 -4.95
C ALA A 42 -15.90 -9.26 -6.08
N ARG A 43 -15.55 -8.66 -7.22
CA ARG A 43 -16.39 -8.70 -8.44
C ARG A 43 -16.58 -10.12 -8.93
N ASP A 44 -15.53 -10.91 -9.01
CA ASP A 44 -15.57 -12.31 -9.46
C ASP A 44 -16.47 -13.14 -8.52
N LEU A 45 -16.33 -12.96 -7.20
CA LEU A 45 -17.20 -13.59 -6.21
C LEU A 45 -18.67 -13.15 -6.39
N GLY A 46 -18.91 -11.87 -6.65
CA GLY A 46 -20.24 -11.37 -6.97
C GLY A 46 -20.85 -12.04 -8.21
N TYR A 47 -20.04 -12.31 -9.24
CA TYR A 47 -20.51 -13.07 -10.40
C TYR A 47 -20.82 -14.53 -10.07
N VAL A 48 -20.07 -15.19 -9.18
CA VAL A 48 -20.42 -16.54 -8.70
C VAL A 48 -21.80 -16.53 -8.04
N VAL A 49 -22.04 -15.60 -7.12
CA VAL A 49 -23.34 -15.44 -6.42
C VAL A 49 -24.47 -15.14 -7.41
N TYR A 50 -24.22 -14.26 -8.39
CA TYR A 50 -25.19 -13.97 -9.44
C TYR A 50 -25.54 -15.23 -10.26
N ARG A 51 -24.54 -16.00 -10.71
CA ARG A 51 -24.79 -17.25 -11.44
C ARG A 51 -25.55 -18.27 -10.60
N GLN A 52 -25.21 -18.40 -9.31
CA GLN A 52 -25.94 -19.25 -8.37
C GLN A 52 -27.41 -18.87 -8.26
N SER A 53 -27.71 -17.56 -8.19
CA SER A 53 -29.10 -17.07 -8.17
C SER A 53 -29.90 -17.42 -9.44
N LYS A 54 -29.20 -17.78 -10.53
CA LYS A 54 -29.78 -18.26 -11.80
C LYS A 54 -29.81 -19.79 -11.91
N GLY A 55 -29.47 -20.51 -10.84
CA GLY A 55 -29.48 -21.97 -10.81
C GLY A 55 -28.18 -22.64 -11.25
N ALA A 56 -27.10 -21.89 -11.46
CA ALA A 56 -25.80 -22.49 -11.72
C ALA A 56 -25.15 -23.00 -10.43
N THR A 57 -24.49 -24.14 -10.49
CA THR A 57 -23.65 -24.63 -9.39
C THR A 57 -22.23 -24.09 -9.58
N PRO A 58 -21.60 -23.45 -8.57
CA PRO A 58 -20.19 -23.06 -8.64
C PRO A 58 -19.30 -24.27 -8.81
N ALA A 59 -18.08 -24.04 -9.30
CA ALA A 59 -17.07 -25.07 -9.23
C ALA A 59 -16.68 -25.34 -7.76
N ASP A 60 -16.27 -26.58 -7.47
CA ASP A 60 -15.84 -26.97 -6.13
C ASP A 60 -14.70 -26.07 -5.65
N GLY A 61 -14.87 -25.49 -4.46
CA GLY A 61 -13.89 -24.58 -3.85
C GLY A 61 -13.76 -23.21 -4.53
N GLU A 62 -14.58 -22.87 -5.53
CA GLU A 62 -14.52 -21.56 -6.21
C GLU A 62 -14.78 -20.41 -5.22
N VAL A 63 -15.83 -20.55 -4.40
CA VAL A 63 -16.21 -19.56 -3.38
C VAL A 63 -15.13 -19.44 -2.30
N ASP A 64 -14.65 -20.56 -1.77
CA ASP A 64 -13.64 -20.58 -0.71
C ASP A 64 -12.31 -20.02 -1.21
N GLY A 65 -11.92 -20.35 -2.45
CA GLY A 65 -10.71 -19.83 -3.08
C GLY A 65 -10.75 -18.32 -3.31
N LEU A 66 -11.88 -17.78 -3.78
CA LEU A 66 -12.06 -16.34 -3.95
C LEU A 66 -12.04 -15.62 -2.59
N THR A 67 -12.79 -16.13 -1.61
CA THR A 67 -12.82 -15.59 -0.24
C THR A 67 -11.44 -15.58 0.41
N GLY A 68 -10.69 -16.68 0.29
CA GLY A 68 -9.33 -16.78 0.82
C GLY A 68 -8.36 -15.78 0.19
N ARG A 69 -8.46 -15.56 -1.13
CA ARG A 69 -7.63 -14.58 -1.84
C ARG A 69 -8.01 -13.14 -1.51
N ILE A 70 -9.29 -12.86 -1.24
CA ILE A 70 -9.74 -11.56 -0.72
C ILE A 70 -9.08 -11.30 0.64
N ALA A 71 -9.15 -12.26 1.56
CA ALA A 71 -8.53 -12.15 2.89
C ALA A 71 -7.00 -11.99 2.84
N GLU A 72 -6.33 -12.62 1.86
CA GLU A 72 -4.90 -12.38 1.60
C GLU A 72 -4.64 -10.94 1.13
N ALA A 73 -5.42 -10.45 0.16
CA ALA A 73 -5.28 -9.08 -0.34
C ALA A 73 -5.55 -8.04 0.76
N GLU A 74 -6.48 -8.30 1.68
CA GLU A 74 -6.76 -7.43 2.83
C GLU A 74 -5.59 -7.37 3.82
N ARG A 75 -5.04 -8.53 4.20
CA ARG A 75 -3.85 -8.57 5.06
C ARG A 75 -2.67 -7.80 4.46
N GLU A 76 -2.48 -7.92 3.15
CA GLU A 76 -1.42 -7.20 2.46
C GLU A 76 -1.69 -5.69 2.37
N ILE A 77 -2.94 -5.27 2.17
CA ILE A 77 -3.36 -3.87 2.24
C ILE A 77 -3.04 -3.30 3.63
N ASP A 78 -3.41 -4.00 4.70
CA ASP A 78 -3.16 -3.57 6.08
C ASP A 78 -1.66 -3.45 6.36
N ARG A 79 -0.86 -4.43 5.91
CA ARG A 79 0.61 -4.41 6.01
C ARG A 79 1.20 -3.17 5.32
N LEU A 80 0.79 -2.90 4.08
CA LEU A 80 1.28 -1.76 3.30
C LEU A 80 0.86 -0.42 3.91
N GLN A 81 -0.33 -0.34 4.51
CA GLN A 81 -0.78 0.86 5.21
C GLN A 81 0.10 1.14 6.44
N ALA A 82 0.38 0.11 7.26
CA ALA A 82 1.28 0.24 8.41
C ALA A 82 2.71 0.63 7.99
N GLU A 83 3.21 0.10 6.87
CA GLU A 83 4.53 0.43 6.33
C GLU A 83 4.61 1.89 5.86
N ILE A 84 3.58 2.39 5.17
CA ILE A 84 3.47 3.80 4.77
C ILE A 84 3.44 4.71 6.02
N GLU A 85 2.70 4.34 7.05
CA GLU A 85 2.66 5.09 8.31
C GLU A 85 4.03 5.11 9.00
N THR A 86 4.77 4.00 8.97
CA THR A 86 6.13 3.93 9.51
C THR A 86 7.09 4.83 8.74
N VAL A 87 7.04 4.83 7.40
CA VAL A 87 7.86 5.72 6.55
C VAL A 87 7.52 7.19 6.80
N ARG A 88 6.26 7.53 7.10
CA ARG A 88 5.87 8.89 7.48
C ARG A 88 6.29 9.26 8.91
N GLY A 89 6.19 8.32 9.85
CA GLY A 89 6.46 8.52 11.28
C GLY A 89 7.95 8.60 11.62
N THR A 90 8.81 8.02 10.77
CA THR A 90 10.28 8.16 10.83
C THR A 90 10.80 9.55 10.42
N LYS A 91 9.90 10.53 10.22
CA LYS A 91 10.26 11.94 10.07
C LYS A 91 11.09 12.39 11.28
N PRO A 92 12.31 12.94 11.10
CA PRO A 92 12.99 13.64 12.17
C PRO A 92 12.09 14.78 12.65
N ALA A 93 11.80 14.83 13.95
CA ALA A 93 11.16 16.01 14.54
C ALA A 93 11.98 17.24 14.14
N GLU A 94 11.36 18.21 13.46
CA GLU A 94 12.00 19.50 13.25
C GLU A 94 12.35 20.04 14.65
N PRO A 95 13.63 20.40 14.91
CA PRO A 95 13.96 21.02 16.17
C PRO A 95 13.16 22.33 16.29
N PRO A 96 12.64 22.66 17.49
CA PRO A 96 11.91 23.90 17.70
C PRO A 96 12.78 25.06 17.20
N GLN A 97 12.22 25.87 16.30
CA GLN A 97 12.84 27.11 15.87
C GLN A 97 12.83 28.05 17.09
N GLY A 98 13.98 28.14 17.74
CA GLY A 98 14.26 29.13 18.78
C GLY A 98 14.50 30.51 18.19
#